data_AF-A0A197K4B2-F1
#
_entry.id   AF-A0A197K4B2-F1
#
_cell.length_a   1.000
_cell.length_b   1.000
_cell.length_c   1.000
_cell.angle_alpha   90.00
_cell.angle_beta   90.00
_cell.angle_gamma   90.00
#
_symmetry.space_group_name_H-M   'P 1'
#
loop_
_entity.id
_entity.type
_entity.pdbx_description
1 polymer ?
#
loop_
_entity_poly.entity_id
_entity_poly.type
_entity_poly.pdbx_seq_one_letter_code
_entity_poly.pdbx_strand_id
1 'polypeptide(L)'
;MIKSAFLLALTLVASVANAADPPKSIVIDFWTDAYKQGTRVSCIKLEYDACYRLPIGGLSSAEFKNYNLLANTFAITLYSGNGCNIAMDRWGFHRSNFDGPYTINYFQTLNDNVSSFKIANRDLPTTHGYAQPNEERTTRATCIVG
;
A
#
# COMPACT_ATOMS: atom_id res chain seq x y z
N MET A 1 19.19 61.74 -22.91
CA MET A 1 18.65 61.04 -21.73
C MET A 1 17.27 60.51 -22.09
N ILE A 2 17.16 59.23 -22.45
CA ILE A 2 15.88 58.53 -22.63
C ILE A 2 15.93 57.32 -21.71
N LYS A 3 14.98 57.31 -20.77
CA LYS A 3 14.68 56.23 -19.82
C LYS A 3 13.82 55.16 -20.51
N SER A 4 13.70 54.03 -19.81
CA SER A 4 12.74 52.91 -19.99
C SER A 4 13.34 51.72 -20.76
N ALA A 5 13.87 50.71 -20.08
CA ALA A 5 13.18 49.62 -19.37
C ALA A 5 12.50 48.63 -20.33
N PHE A 6 13.12 47.48 -20.54
CA PHE A 6 12.43 46.25 -20.92
C PHE A 6 13.04 45.10 -20.12
N LEU A 7 12.34 44.72 -19.05
CA LEU A 7 12.54 43.49 -18.30
C LEU A 7 12.19 42.32 -19.23
N LEU A 8 13.18 41.49 -19.58
CA LEU A 8 12.91 40.17 -20.14
C LEU A 8 12.42 39.26 -19.00
N ALA A 9 11.11 39.14 -18.87
CA ALA A 9 10.50 38.08 -18.08
C ALA A 9 10.65 36.76 -18.86
N LEU A 10 11.64 35.96 -18.48
CA LEU A 10 11.75 34.58 -18.97
C LEU A 10 10.65 33.77 -18.27
N THR A 11 9.49 33.66 -18.92
CA THR A 11 8.40 32.81 -18.46
C THR A 11 8.88 31.35 -18.53
N LEU A 12 9.12 30.77 -17.36
CA LEU A 12 9.27 29.34 -17.17
C LEU A 12 7.96 28.70 -17.65
N VAL A 13 7.94 28.19 -18.87
CA VAL A 13 6.85 27.32 -19.32
C VAL A 13 7.03 26.04 -18.52
N ALA A 14 6.38 25.99 -17.36
CA ALA A 14 6.09 24.74 -16.68
C ALA A 14 5.21 23.95 -17.63
N SER A 15 5.84 23.14 -18.48
CA SER A 15 5.16 22.01 -19.08
C SER A 15 4.58 21.23 -17.92
N VAL A 16 3.26 21.27 -17.80
CA VAL A 16 2.51 20.27 -17.05
C VAL A 16 2.86 18.95 -17.70
N ALA A 17 3.92 18.32 -17.22
CA ALA A 17 4.10 16.90 -17.39
C ALA A 17 2.82 16.33 -16.78
N ASN A 18 1.89 15.93 -17.65
CA ASN A 18 0.86 14.98 -17.30
C ASN A 18 1.61 13.92 -16.52
N ALA A 19 1.39 13.89 -15.21
CA ALA A 19 1.83 12.81 -14.36
C ALA A 19 1.13 11.58 -14.93
N ALA A 20 1.80 10.92 -15.87
CA ALA A 20 1.44 9.59 -16.29
C ALA A 20 1.28 8.82 -14.98
N ASP A 21 0.08 8.32 -14.73
CA ASP A 21 -0.23 7.53 -13.54
C ASP A 21 0.97 6.63 -13.26
N PRO A 22 1.64 6.76 -12.11
CA PRO A 22 2.85 6.01 -11.86
C PRO A 22 2.52 4.53 -12.08
N PRO A 23 3.30 3.81 -12.92
CA PRO A 23 2.96 2.47 -13.35
C PRO A 23 2.85 1.57 -12.13
N LYS A 24 1.63 1.09 -11.82
CA LYS A 24 1.28 0.04 -10.83
C LYS A 24 2.37 -0.16 -9.76
N SER A 25 2.67 0.89 -9.00
CA SER A 25 3.93 0.92 -8.24
C SER A 25 3.93 -0.06 -7.07
N ILE A 26 2.75 -0.51 -6.66
CA ILE A 26 2.56 -1.39 -5.52
C ILE A 26 1.87 -2.69 -5.95
N VAL A 27 2.50 -3.80 -5.60
CA VAL A 27 1.95 -5.15 -5.73
C VAL A 27 2.04 -5.81 -4.36
N ILE A 28 0.93 -6.39 -3.91
CA ILE A 28 0.90 -7.20 -2.70
C ILE A 28 0.49 -8.60 -3.07
N ASP A 29 1.34 -9.56 -2.72
CA ASP A 29 1.03 -10.96 -2.78
C ASP A 29 0.68 -11.45 -1.37
N PHE A 30 -0.44 -12.16 -1.25
CA PHE A 30 -0.85 -12.86 -0.05
C PHE A 30 -0.88 -14.36 -0.30
N TRP A 31 -0.78 -15.12 0.77
CA TRP A 31 -0.85 -16.57 0.77
C TRP A 31 -1.74 -17.07 1.88
N THR A 32 -2.46 -18.16 1.63
CA THR A 32 -3.34 -18.79 2.63
C THR A 32 -2.54 -19.33 3.81
N ASP A 33 -1.32 -19.80 3.55
CA ASP A 33 -0.49 -20.43 4.58
C ASP A 33 0.71 -19.54 4.93
N ALA A 34 1.33 -19.84 6.07
CA ALA A 34 2.54 -19.18 6.50
C ALA A 34 3.71 -19.43 5.52
N TYR A 35 4.71 -18.56 5.53
CA TYR A 35 5.94 -18.68 4.74
C TYR A 35 5.71 -18.79 3.22
N LYS A 36 4.70 -18.08 2.70
CA LYS A 36 4.38 -17.97 1.27
C LYS A 36 3.96 -19.31 0.63
N GLN A 37 3.19 -20.11 1.38
CA GLN A 37 2.68 -21.41 0.93
C GLN A 37 1.16 -21.38 0.67
N GLY A 38 0.65 -22.40 0.00
CA GLY A 38 -0.78 -22.50 -0.33
C GLY A 38 -1.22 -21.58 -1.47
N THR A 39 -2.50 -21.22 -1.48
CA THR A 39 -3.10 -20.42 -2.56
C THR A 39 -2.59 -18.98 -2.52
N ARG A 40 -2.17 -18.46 -3.68
CA ARG A 40 -1.65 -17.10 -3.79
C ARG A 40 -2.74 -16.13 -4.26
N VAL A 41 -2.83 -14.97 -3.62
CA VAL A 41 -3.68 -13.86 -4.03
C VAL A 41 -2.79 -12.66 -4.35
N SER A 42 -2.75 -12.23 -5.61
CA SER A 42 -1.94 -11.10 -6.05
C SER A 42 -2.80 -9.88 -6.34
N CYS A 43 -2.59 -8.80 -5.59
CA CYS A 43 -3.35 -7.56 -5.70
C CYS A 43 -2.50 -6.45 -6.33
N ILE A 44 -3.06 -5.79 -7.34
CA ILE A 44 -2.40 -4.74 -8.14
C ILE A 44 -3.28 -3.49 -8.24
N LYS A 45 -2.71 -2.39 -8.77
CA LYS A 45 -3.40 -1.10 -8.94
C LYS A 45 -3.95 -0.56 -7.60
N LEU A 46 -3.08 -0.56 -6.60
CA LEU A 46 -3.42 -0.13 -5.25
C LEU A 46 -3.05 1.35 -5.06
N GLU A 47 -3.89 2.05 -4.33
CA GLU A 47 -3.76 3.45 -3.94
C GLU A 47 -3.48 3.51 -2.44
N TYR A 48 -2.76 4.54 -2.02
CA TYR A 48 -2.52 4.76 -0.60
C TYR A 48 -3.79 5.26 0.09
N ASP A 49 -3.93 4.92 1.37
CA ASP A 49 -5.02 5.28 2.28
C ASP A 49 -6.42 4.80 1.87
N ALA A 50 -6.54 4.02 0.81
CA ALA A 50 -7.76 3.31 0.44
C ALA A 50 -7.90 1.99 1.20
N CYS A 51 -9.13 1.67 1.64
CA CYS A 51 -9.47 0.38 2.24
C CYS A 51 -9.82 -0.66 1.16
N TYR A 52 -9.09 -1.77 1.14
CA TYR A 52 -9.29 -2.83 0.16
C TYR A 52 -9.87 -4.09 0.79
N ARG A 53 -10.95 -4.60 0.20
CA ARG A 53 -11.49 -5.92 0.57
C ARG A 53 -10.82 -7.02 -0.26
N LEU A 54 -10.42 -8.10 0.41
CA LEU A 54 -9.83 -9.27 -0.25
C LEU A 54 -10.91 -10.17 -0.85
N PRO A 55 -10.60 -10.88 -1.96
CA PRO A 55 -11.55 -11.78 -2.60
C PRO A 55 -11.80 -13.07 -1.79
N ILE A 56 -10.84 -13.44 -0.93
CA ILE A 56 -10.90 -14.58 -0.03
C ILE A 56 -10.39 -14.16 1.36
N GLY A 57 -10.87 -14.82 2.40
CA GLY A 57 -10.27 -14.77 3.74
C GLY A 57 -9.28 -15.92 3.94
N GLY A 58 -8.80 -16.11 5.18
CA GLY A 58 -7.91 -17.25 5.45
C GLY A 58 -6.48 -17.02 4.97
N LEU A 59 -5.95 -15.80 5.08
CA LEU A 59 -4.57 -15.48 4.68
C LEU A 59 -3.65 -15.48 5.89
N SER A 60 -2.40 -15.89 5.69
CA SER A 60 -1.42 -16.11 6.76
C SER A 60 -0.04 -15.52 6.50
N SER A 61 0.30 -15.18 5.25
CA SER A 61 1.55 -14.48 4.94
C SER A 61 1.42 -13.53 3.75
N ALA A 62 2.33 -12.56 3.64
CA ALA A 62 2.33 -11.57 2.56
C ALA A 62 3.73 -11.17 2.10
N GLU A 63 3.81 -10.63 0.88
CA GLU A 63 4.98 -10.05 0.26
C GLU A 63 4.56 -8.76 -0.45
N PHE A 64 5.20 -7.66 -0.09
CA PHE A 64 4.93 -6.34 -0.61
C PHE A 64 6.08 -5.89 -1.52
N LYS A 65 5.72 -5.55 -2.75
CA LYS A 65 6.63 -5.06 -3.78
C LYS A 65 6.27 -3.61 -4.08
N ASN A 66 7.22 -2.71 -3.84
CA ASN A 66 7.11 -1.31 -4.24
C ASN A 66 8.19 -0.98 -5.26
N TYR A 67 7.77 -0.62 -6.46
CA TYR A 67 8.65 -0.29 -7.58
C TYR A 67 9.01 1.20 -7.62
N ASN A 68 8.43 2.03 -6.74
CA ASN A 68 8.88 3.40 -6.56
C ASN A 68 10.13 3.43 -5.66
N LEU A 69 11.30 3.51 -6.29
CA LEU A 69 12.60 3.50 -5.60
C LEU A 69 12.81 4.69 -4.64
N LEU A 70 12.04 5.78 -4.81
CA LEU A 70 12.10 6.96 -3.96
C LEU A 70 11.14 6.89 -2.76
N ALA A 71 10.15 6.00 -2.81
CA ALA A 71 9.23 5.75 -1.70
C ALA A 71 9.87 4.73 -0.73
N ASN A 72 10.60 5.25 0.25
CA ASN A 72 11.35 4.46 1.24
C ASN A 72 10.62 4.27 2.57
N THR A 73 9.42 4.84 2.70
CA THR A 73 8.62 4.81 3.91
C THR A 73 7.18 4.50 3.57
N PHE A 74 6.65 3.41 4.12
CA PHE A 74 5.24 3.05 4.00
C PHE A 74 4.84 2.12 5.14
N ALA A 75 3.54 1.92 5.30
CA ALA A 75 3.00 0.95 6.23
C ALA A 75 1.88 0.16 5.59
N ILE A 76 1.73 -1.11 6.00
CA ILE A 76 0.59 -1.95 5.63
C ILE A 76 -0.16 -2.27 6.90
N THR A 77 -1.48 -2.10 6.87
CA THR A 77 -2.36 -2.53 7.95
C THR A 77 -3.31 -3.58 7.43
N LEU A 78 -3.34 -4.74 8.07
CA LEU A 78 -4.26 -5.84 7.82
C LEU A 78 -5.37 -5.80 8.86
N TYR A 79 -6.56 -6.20 8.46
CA TYR A 79 -7.74 -6.18 9.31
C TYR A 79 -8.53 -7.47 9.18
N SER A 80 -9.16 -7.86 10.28
CA SER A 80 -10.05 -9.03 10.32
C SER A 80 -11.43 -8.78 9.74
N GLY A 81 -11.92 -7.53 9.84
CA GLY A 81 -13.20 -7.17 9.27
C GLY A 81 -13.17 -6.98 7.75
N ASN A 82 -14.36 -7.01 7.16
CA ASN A 82 -14.54 -6.84 5.72
C ASN A 82 -14.23 -5.43 5.22
N GLY A 83 -14.16 -4.44 6.12
CA GLY A 83 -13.77 -3.07 5.81
C GLY A 83 -13.01 -2.40 6.95
N CYS A 84 -11.70 -2.59 6.93
CA CYS A 84 -10.68 -1.90 7.70
C CYS A 84 -11.07 -1.56 9.15
N ASN A 85 -11.61 -2.57 9.85
CA ASN A 85 -12.18 -2.49 11.18
C ASN A 85 -11.88 -3.75 12.02
N ILE A 86 -12.37 -3.78 13.26
CA ILE A 86 -12.25 -4.91 14.21
C ILE A 86 -10.82 -5.07 14.76
N ALA A 87 -10.12 -6.17 14.46
CA ALA A 87 -8.74 -6.39 14.89
C ALA A 87 -7.80 -6.04 13.73
N MET A 88 -6.64 -5.46 14.06
CA MET A 88 -5.65 -5.02 13.11
C MET A 88 -4.24 -5.47 13.49
N ASP A 89 -3.44 -5.80 12.47
CA ASP A 89 -1.99 -5.90 12.54
C ASP A 89 -1.40 -4.90 11.54
N ARG A 90 -0.47 -4.05 11.98
CA ARG A 90 0.22 -3.06 11.15
C ARG A 90 1.72 -3.30 11.17
N TRP A 91 2.34 -3.21 10.01
CA TRP A 91 3.79 -3.20 9.84
C TRP A 91 4.22 -1.90 9.19
N GLY A 92 5.07 -1.17 9.89
CA GLY A 92 5.78 -0.01 9.36
C GLY A 92 7.11 -0.42 8.74
N PHE A 93 7.45 0.16 7.59
CA PHE A 93 8.64 -0.17 6.85
C PHE A 93 9.48 1.08 6.57
N HIS A 94 10.76 1.00 6.95
CA HIS A 94 11.79 1.98 6.62
C HIS A 94 12.93 1.27 5.90
N ARG A 95 12.80 1.10 4.59
CA ARG A 95 13.89 0.54 3.78
C ARG A 95 13.83 1.12 2.39
N SER A 96 15.00 1.29 1.79
CA SER A 96 15.06 1.50 0.35
C SER A 96 14.68 0.19 -0.36
N ASN A 97 13.90 0.27 -1.44
CA ASN A 97 13.46 -0.92 -2.21
C ASN A 97 14.62 -1.66 -2.92
N PHE A 98 15.87 -1.19 -2.77
CA PHE A 98 17.07 -1.86 -3.28
C PHE A 98 17.32 -3.23 -2.64
N ASP A 99 16.79 -3.45 -1.43
CA ASP A 99 17.00 -4.69 -0.69
C ASP A 99 15.95 -5.79 -0.95
N GLY A 100 15.11 -5.59 -1.98
CA GLY A 100 14.07 -6.54 -2.38
C GLY A 100 12.71 -6.29 -1.71
N PRO A 101 11.73 -7.19 -1.94
CA PRO A 101 10.38 -7.04 -1.41
C PRO A 101 10.33 -7.25 0.10
N TYR A 102 9.37 -6.60 0.74
CA TYR A 102 9.12 -6.79 2.16
C TYR A 102 8.27 -8.02 2.37
N THR A 103 8.71 -8.93 3.24
CA THR A 103 8.01 -10.19 3.49
C THR A 103 7.50 -10.23 4.91
N ILE A 104 6.24 -10.60 5.08
CA ILE A 104 5.62 -10.96 6.35
C ILE A 104 5.36 -12.46 6.30
N ASN A 105 6.21 -13.23 6.97
CA ASN A 105 6.15 -14.70 6.91
C ASN A 105 4.95 -15.31 7.64
N TYR A 106 4.39 -14.58 8.61
CA TYR A 106 3.31 -15.05 9.46
C TYR A 106 2.57 -13.86 10.07
N PHE A 107 1.23 -13.84 10.00
CA PHE A 107 0.41 -12.82 10.66
C PHE A 107 0.19 -13.21 12.13
N GLN A 108 0.80 -12.47 13.05
CA GLN A 108 0.87 -12.89 14.45
C GLN A 108 -0.51 -13.03 15.10
N THR A 109 -1.36 -12.00 14.99
CA THR A 109 -2.67 -11.99 15.67
C THR A 109 -3.83 -12.23 14.71
N LEU A 110 -3.58 -12.09 13.41
CA LEU A 110 -4.59 -12.22 12.35
C LEU A 110 -4.42 -13.45 11.45
N ASN A 111 -3.66 -14.47 11.87
CA ASN A 111 -3.49 -15.69 11.07
C ASN A 111 -4.83 -16.30 10.65
N ASP A 112 -4.96 -16.67 9.38
CA ASP A 112 -6.19 -17.18 8.77
C ASP A 112 -7.41 -16.25 8.88
N ASN A 113 -7.23 -15.01 9.30
CA ASN A 113 -8.34 -14.12 9.65
C ASN A 113 -8.25 -12.75 8.98
N VAL A 114 -7.35 -12.55 8.02
CA VAL A 114 -7.28 -11.29 7.27
C VAL A 114 -8.36 -11.25 6.20
N SER A 115 -9.16 -10.17 6.18
CA SER A 115 -10.26 -9.96 5.22
C SER A 115 -10.17 -8.63 4.47
N SER A 116 -9.46 -7.63 5.02
CA SER A 116 -9.22 -6.37 4.34
C SER A 116 -7.86 -5.76 4.72
N PHE A 117 -7.38 -4.79 3.95
CA PHE A 117 -6.10 -4.14 4.19
C PHE A 117 -6.07 -2.67 3.72
N LYS A 118 -5.08 -1.93 4.23
CA LYS A 118 -4.69 -0.57 3.81
C LYS A 118 -3.19 -0.46 3.63
N ILE A 119 -2.79 0.49 2.79
CA ILE A 119 -1.39 0.86 2.59
C ILE A 119 -1.29 2.36 2.82
N ALA A 120 -0.30 2.81 3.58
CA ALA A 120 -0.03 4.22 3.80
C ALA A 120 1.34 4.58 3.24
N ASN A 121 1.49 5.75 2.61
CA ASN A 121 2.76 6.26 2.06
C ASN A 121 3.60 7.04 3.10
N ARG A 122 3.46 6.68 4.38
CA ARG A 122 4.07 7.37 5.50
C ARG A 122 4.49 6.37 6.55
N ASP A 123 5.34 6.82 7.45
CA ASP A 123 5.74 6.01 8.60
C ASP A 123 4.55 5.85 9.54
N LEU A 124 4.26 4.60 9.89
CA LEU A 124 3.36 4.27 10.97
C LEU A 124 4.00 3.11 11.74
N PRO A 125 4.09 3.18 13.08
CA PRO A 125 4.77 2.18 13.86
C PRO A 125 4.07 0.82 13.73
N THR A 126 4.88 -0.24 13.69
CA THR A 126 4.40 -1.62 13.79
C THR A 126 3.60 -1.78 15.06
N THR A 127 2.35 -2.25 14.96
CA THR A 127 1.43 -2.36 16.09
C THR A 127 0.39 -3.43 15.80
N HIS A 128 -0.24 -3.94 16.86
CA HIS A 128 -1.41 -4.80 16.78
C HIS A 128 -2.47 -4.28 17.75
N GLY A 129 -3.74 -4.56 17.49
CA GLY A 129 -4.81 -4.16 18.39
C GLY A 129 -6.15 -4.08 17.69
N TYR A 130 -6.97 -3.13 18.12
CA TYR A 130 -8.30 -2.93 17.56
C TYR A 130 -8.38 -1.64 16.74
N ALA A 131 -9.02 -1.74 15.59
CA ALA A 131 -9.44 -0.60 14.80
C ALA A 131 -10.81 -0.10 15.27
N GLN A 132 -11.32 0.96 14.64
CA GLN A 132 -12.70 1.41 14.87
C GLN A 132 -13.69 0.26 14.62
N PRO A 133 -14.82 0.20 15.35
CA PRO A 133 -15.78 -0.89 15.19
C PRO A 133 -16.56 -0.80 13.87
N ASN A 134 -16.81 0.42 13.39
CA ASN A 134 -17.58 0.66 12.17
C ASN A 134 -16.77 0.28 10.93
N GLU A 135 -17.41 -0.45 10.02
CA GLU A 135 -16.81 -0.83 8.74
C GLU A 135 -16.55 0.43 7.89
N GLU A 136 -15.29 0.59 7.46
CA GLU A 136 -14.95 1.61 6.48
C GLU A 136 -15.36 1.15 5.09
N ARG A 137 -15.82 2.10 4.25
CA ARG A 137 -16.16 1.80 2.86
C ARG A 137 -14.95 1.22 2.13
N THR A 138 -15.11 0.01 1.64
CA THR A 138 -14.07 -0.67 0.88
C THR A 138 -14.18 -0.40 -0.62
N THR A 139 -13.04 -0.44 -1.29
CA THR A 139 -12.97 -0.68 -2.72
C THR A 139 -12.52 -2.12 -2.97
N ARG A 140 -12.94 -2.70 -4.10
CA ARG A 140 -12.46 -4.03 -4.49
C ARG A 140 -11.05 -3.86 -5.04
N ALA A 141 -10.08 -4.47 -4.38
CA ALA A 141 -8.74 -4.57 -4.95
C ALA A 141 -8.81 -5.37 -6.26
N THR A 142 -8.00 -4.98 -7.24
CA THR A 142 -7.79 -5.81 -8.42
C THR A 142 -6.88 -6.97 -8.02
N CYS A 143 -7.48 -8.01 -7.44
CA CYS A 143 -6.76 -9.20 -6.99
C CYS A 143 -7.05 -10.39 -7.91
N ILE A 144 -6.00 -11.17 -8.20
CA ILE A 144 -6.06 -12.42 -8.95
C ILE A 144 -5.72 -13.55 -7.98
N VAL A 145 -6.59 -14.55 -7.90
CA VAL A 145 -6.35 -15.79 -7.15
C VAL A 145 -5.72 -16.78 -8.12
N GLY A 146 -4.55 -17.32 -7.76
CA GLY A 146 -3.75 -18.22 -8.58
C GLY A 146 -3.47 -19.57 -7.93
#